data_AF-W2CDV0-F1
#
_entry.id   AF-W2CDV0-F1
#
_cell.length_a   1.000
_cell.length_b   1.000
_cell.length_c   1.000
_cell.angle_alpha   90.00
_cell.angle_beta   90.00
_cell.angle_gamma   90.00
#
_symmetry.space_group_name_H-M   'P 1'
#
loop_
_entity.id
_entity.type
_entity.pdbx_description
1 polymer ?
#
loop_
_entity_poly.entity_id
_entity_poly.type
_entity_poly.pdbx_seq_one_letter_code
_entity_poly.pdbx_strand_id
1 'polypeptide(L)'
;MIMKKIIILISALALWVSGYSQRTCGSELNMEYIRQTDPVKYRRIIAWESAVQQNLRSSMKYTSANKIIIPVVVHVVYSSTSQNISNAQIHSQIQVLNEDFQRRNADKEKTPTAFSNVAGSANIEFRLAKVDPNGNPTDGIIRTRTSVAVFTPKANNVKFISTDGSNAWYTRYYLNIWVCNLKDDL
;
A
#
# COMPACT_ATOMS: atom_id res chain seq x y z
N MET A 1 43.01 -7.96 -56.95
CA MET A 1 43.51 -7.57 -55.62
C MET A 1 42.48 -6.71 -54.90
N ILE A 2 41.65 -7.36 -54.08
CA ILE A 2 41.17 -6.91 -52.77
C ILE A 2 40.03 -5.84 -52.71
N MET A 3 38.82 -6.37 -52.51
CA MET A 3 37.72 -5.79 -51.71
C MET A 3 38.22 -5.23 -50.37
N LYS A 4 37.68 -4.09 -49.89
CA LYS A 4 37.57 -3.61 -48.48
C LYS A 4 37.44 -2.06 -48.53
N LYS A 5 36.50 -1.35 -47.90
CA LYS A 5 35.79 -1.54 -46.64
C LYS A 5 34.45 -0.77 -46.67
N ILE A 6 33.34 -1.45 -46.44
CA ILE A 6 32.06 -0.84 -46.04
C ILE A 6 31.97 -1.04 -44.53
N ILE A 7 32.20 -0.02 -43.72
CA ILE A 7 31.74 0.03 -42.32
C ILE A 7 31.60 1.51 -41.92
N ILE A 8 30.36 2.02 -41.87
CA ILE A 8 29.99 3.10 -40.95
C ILE A 8 28.82 2.57 -40.13
N LEU A 9 29.09 2.42 -38.82
CA LEU A 9 28.15 1.98 -37.80
C LEU A 9 26.93 2.91 -37.76
N ILE A 10 25.75 2.39 -38.08
CA ILE A 10 24.51 3.02 -37.65
C ILE A 10 24.25 2.51 -36.23
N SER A 11 24.43 3.44 -35.30
CA SER A 11 24.14 3.39 -33.87
C SER A 11 22.89 2.56 -33.55
N ALA A 12 23.05 1.63 -32.62
CA ALA A 12 21.97 0.91 -31.97
C ALA A 12 20.91 1.90 -31.46
N LEU A 13 19.75 1.89 -32.11
CA LEU A 13 18.54 2.47 -31.56
C LEU A 13 18.22 1.62 -30.33
N ALA A 14 18.63 2.09 -29.15
CA ALA A 14 18.24 1.50 -27.88
C ALA A 14 16.72 1.58 -27.82
N LEU A 15 16.07 0.45 -28.12
CA LEU A 15 14.69 0.21 -27.75
C LEU A 15 14.66 0.35 -26.23
N TRP A 16 14.15 1.48 -25.78
CA TRP A 16 13.68 1.67 -24.41
C TRP A 16 12.49 0.73 -24.25
N VAL A 17 12.77 -0.55 -24.04
CA VAL A 17 11.78 -1.49 -23.55
C VAL A 17 11.51 -1.03 -22.12
N SER A 18 10.43 -0.29 -21.94
CA SER A 18 9.83 -0.09 -20.64
C SER A 18 9.51 -1.48 -20.09
N GLY A 19 10.36 -2.00 -19.22
CA GLY A 19 10.07 -3.21 -18.47
C GLY A 19 8.81 -2.94 -17.65
N TYR A 20 7.72 -3.63 -17.96
CA TYR A 20 6.57 -3.69 -17.06
C TYR A 20 7.02 -4.43 -15.81
N SER A 21 7.34 -3.69 -14.74
CA SER A 21 7.41 -4.29 -13.42
C SER A 21 6.00 -4.79 -13.08
N GLN A 22 5.83 -6.11 -13.02
CA GLN A 22 4.60 -6.70 -12.53
C GLN A 22 4.49 -6.37 -11.04
N ARG A 23 3.35 -5.82 -10.63
CA ARG A 23 3.08 -5.57 -9.21
C ARG A 23 2.73 -6.89 -8.54
N THR A 24 3.47 -7.26 -7.49
CA THR A 24 3.12 -8.37 -6.60
C THR A 24 2.33 -7.84 -5.39
N CYS A 25 1.36 -8.61 -4.91
CA CYS A 25 0.51 -8.23 -3.77
C CYS A 25 -0.06 -9.46 -3.06
N GLY A 26 0.29 -9.68 -1.79
CA GLY A 26 -0.16 -10.82 -1.00
C GLY A 26 -1.59 -10.74 -0.45
N SER A 27 -2.50 -10.02 -1.11
CA SER A 27 -3.89 -9.81 -0.66
C SER A 27 -4.93 -10.22 -1.71
N GLU A 28 -4.61 -11.18 -2.57
CA GLU A 28 -5.56 -11.75 -3.54
C GLU A 28 -6.72 -12.48 -2.82
N LEU A 29 -7.94 -12.29 -3.34
CA LEU A 29 -9.14 -12.99 -2.89
C LEU A 29 -9.71 -13.87 -4.02
N ASN A 30 -8.98 -14.93 -4.38
CA ASN A 30 -9.47 -15.94 -5.32
C ASN A 30 -10.59 -16.77 -4.67
N MET A 31 -11.84 -16.42 -4.96
CA MET A 31 -13.00 -16.98 -4.28
C MET A 31 -13.18 -18.49 -4.51
N GLU A 32 -12.83 -19.00 -5.69
CA GLU A 32 -12.92 -20.44 -5.97
C GLU A 32 -11.87 -21.21 -5.16
N TYR A 33 -10.63 -20.74 -5.16
CA TYR A 33 -9.56 -21.32 -4.35
C TYR A 33 -9.89 -21.27 -2.85
N ILE A 34 -10.37 -20.13 -2.35
CA ILE A 34 -10.75 -19.96 -0.94
C ILE A 34 -11.92 -20.89 -0.58
N ARG A 35 -12.91 -21.06 -1.46
CA ARG A 35 -14.04 -21.98 -1.22
C ARG A 35 -13.58 -23.41 -0.97
N GLN A 36 -12.57 -23.86 -1.71
CA GLN A 36 -12.02 -25.22 -1.62
C GLN A 36 -11.06 -25.38 -0.43
N THR A 37 -10.25 -24.36 -0.13
CA THR A 37 -9.13 -24.46 0.83
C THR A 37 -9.42 -23.87 2.21
N ASP A 38 -10.33 -22.90 2.31
CA ASP A 38 -10.73 -22.27 3.57
C ASP A 38 -12.24 -21.95 3.56
N PRO A 39 -13.11 -22.96 3.77
CA PRO A 39 -14.56 -22.79 3.74
C PRO A 39 -15.09 -21.81 4.80
N VAL A 40 -14.37 -21.63 5.90
CA VAL A 40 -14.76 -20.69 6.97
C VAL A 40 -14.54 -19.25 6.52
N LYS A 41 -13.38 -18.95 5.91
CA LYS A 41 -13.12 -17.64 5.31
C LYS A 41 -14.08 -17.35 4.16
N TYR A 42 -14.37 -18.35 3.32
CA TYR A 42 -15.37 -18.21 2.25
C TYR A 42 -16.74 -17.75 2.79
N ARG A 43 -17.28 -18.46 3.80
CA ARG A 43 -18.57 -18.10 4.42
C ARG A 43 -18.54 -16.70 5.04
N ARG A 44 -17.42 -16.31 5.67
CA ARG A 44 -17.26 -14.98 6.24
C ARG A 44 -17.31 -13.87 5.17
N ILE A 45 -16.64 -14.07 4.03
CA ILE A 45 -16.65 -13.10 2.93
C ILE A 45 -18.07 -12.96 2.37
N ILE A 46 -18.75 -14.07 2.05
CA ILE A 46 -20.10 -14.02 1.48
C ILE A 46 -21.12 -13.38 2.45
N ALA A 47 -21.01 -13.69 3.74
CA ALA A 47 -21.86 -13.07 4.76
C ALA A 47 -21.59 -11.56 4.87
N TRP A 48 -20.33 -11.15 4.81
CA TRP A 48 -19.93 -9.74 4.82
C TRP A 48 -20.49 -8.98 3.61
N GLU A 49 -20.30 -9.50 2.39
CA GLU A 49 -20.83 -8.89 1.17
C GLU A 49 -22.35 -8.74 1.22
N SER A 50 -23.04 -9.77 1.71
CA SER A 50 -24.51 -9.73 1.88
C SER A 50 -24.93 -8.64 2.88
N ALA A 51 -24.22 -8.51 4.00
CA ALA A 51 -24.49 -7.48 4.99
C ALA A 51 -24.22 -6.05 4.45
N VAL A 52 -23.15 -5.85 3.67
CA VAL A 52 -22.86 -4.58 3.01
C VAL A 52 -23.98 -4.21 2.04
N GLN A 53 -24.42 -5.15 1.20
CA GLN A 53 -25.51 -4.90 0.24
C GLN A 53 -26.84 -4.58 0.93
N GLN A 54 -27.14 -5.25 2.05
CA GLN A 54 -28.32 -4.93 2.86
C GLN A 54 -28.21 -3.52 3.47
N ASN A 55 -27.06 -3.18 4.05
CA ASN A 55 -26.82 -1.86 4.62
C ASN A 55 -26.92 -0.73 3.59
N LEU A 56 -26.44 -0.95 2.36
CA LEU A 56 -26.56 0.03 1.27
C LEU A 56 -28.02 0.25 0.84
N ARG A 57 -28.88 -0.76 0.98
CA ARG A 57 -30.32 -0.67 0.67
C ARG A 57 -31.15 -0.07 1.81
N SER A 58 -30.76 -0.33 3.06
CA SER A 58 -31.51 0.07 4.26
C SER A 58 -31.08 1.43 4.83
N SER A 59 -29.86 1.86 4.56
CA SER A 59 -29.37 3.16 5.04
C SER A 59 -29.84 4.29 4.13
N MET A 60 -30.39 5.35 4.71
CA MET A 60 -30.31 6.69 4.12
C MET A 60 -28.82 6.90 3.80
N LYS A 61 -28.47 7.16 2.53
CA LYS A 61 -27.06 7.31 2.08
C LYS A 61 -26.30 8.07 3.16
N TYR A 62 -25.35 7.40 3.82
CA TYR A 62 -24.38 8.09 4.69
C TYR A 62 -23.46 8.90 3.78
N THR A 63 -23.97 9.98 3.20
CA THR A 63 -23.15 11.09 2.75
C THR A 63 -22.73 11.81 4.02
N SER A 64 -21.74 11.27 4.71
CA SER A 64 -20.91 12.16 5.53
C SER A 64 -20.31 13.16 4.54
N ALA A 65 -20.91 14.35 4.46
CA ALA A 65 -20.30 15.47 3.75
C ALA A 65 -18.92 15.79 4.36
N ASN A 66 -18.70 15.36 5.61
CA ASN A 66 -17.46 15.55 6.31
C ASN A 66 -16.39 14.56 5.84
N LYS A 67 -15.21 15.11 5.63
CA LYS A 67 -13.97 14.40 5.32
C LYS A 67 -13.63 13.40 6.42
N ILE A 68 -13.30 12.17 6.02
CA ILE A 68 -12.83 11.12 6.94
C ILE A 68 -11.33 11.33 7.20
N ILE A 69 -10.94 11.46 8.47
CA ILE A 69 -9.53 11.60 8.85
C ILE A 69 -9.05 10.27 9.44
N ILE A 70 -7.98 9.73 8.86
CA ILE A 70 -7.33 8.50 9.31
C ILE A 70 -5.98 8.85 9.95
N PRO A 71 -5.84 8.69 11.28
CA PRO A 71 -4.54 8.76 11.94
C PRO A 71 -3.64 7.59 11.50
N VAL A 72 -2.41 7.90 11.12
CA VAL A 72 -1.44 6.93 10.61
C VAL A 72 -0.24 6.86 11.54
N VAL A 73 0.22 5.64 11.81
CA VAL A 73 1.55 5.39 12.37
C VAL A 73 2.36 4.53 11.40
N VAL A 74 3.60 4.96 11.15
CA VAL A 74 4.51 4.27 10.24
C VAL A 74 5.61 3.59 11.06
N HIS A 75 5.66 2.26 10.99
CA HIS A 75 6.66 1.42 11.63
C HIS A 75 7.75 1.07 10.62
N VAL A 76 8.90 1.75 10.69
CA VAL A 76 10.09 1.41 9.90
C VAL A 76 10.86 0.33 10.67
N VAL A 77 10.82 -0.90 10.16
CA VAL A 77 11.52 -2.05 10.73
C VAL A 77 12.71 -2.39 9.82
N TYR A 78 13.93 -2.17 10.32
CA TYR A 78 15.13 -2.13 9.49
C TYR A 78 16.30 -2.93 10.05
N SER A 79 16.98 -3.68 9.19
CA SER A 79 18.21 -4.42 9.51
C SER A 79 19.48 -3.71 9.02
N SER A 80 19.35 -2.75 8.10
CA SER A 80 20.44 -1.95 7.54
C SER A 80 20.09 -0.45 7.48
N THR A 81 21.10 0.40 7.33
CA THR A 81 20.91 1.86 7.21
C THR A 81 20.07 2.24 5.99
N SER A 82 20.18 1.50 4.87
CA SER A 82 19.39 1.77 3.66
C SER A 82 17.90 1.46 3.83
N GLN A 83 17.55 0.50 4.70
CA GLN A 83 16.17 0.20 5.05
C GLN A 83 15.57 1.22 6.04
N ASN A 84 16.42 1.99 6.74
CA ASN A 84 15.99 3.04 7.66
C ASN A 84 15.62 4.32 6.89
N ILE A 85 14.53 4.26 6.12
CA ILE A 85 14.10 5.33 5.19
C ILE A 85 13.90 6.68 5.87
N SER A 86 14.13 7.78 5.15
CA SER A 86 14.05 9.13 5.72
C SER A 86 12.61 9.54 6.06
N ASN A 87 12.45 10.52 6.96
CA ASN A 87 11.14 11.12 7.22
C ASN A 87 10.55 11.74 5.96
N ALA A 88 11.36 12.35 5.10
CA ALA A 88 10.91 12.93 3.83
C ALA A 88 10.25 11.88 2.92
N GLN A 89 10.82 10.67 2.84
CA GLN A 89 10.25 9.56 2.07
C GLN A 89 8.94 9.03 2.66
N ILE A 90 8.81 9.05 4.00
CA ILE A 90 7.55 8.71 4.67
C ILE A 90 6.49 9.78 4.37
N HIS A 91 6.85 11.05 4.49
CA HIS A 91 5.96 12.17 4.20
C HIS A 91 5.48 12.16 2.74
N SER A 92 6.35 11.83 1.77
CA SER A 92 5.93 11.73 0.37
C SER A 92 4.88 10.63 0.17
N GLN A 93 4.96 9.51 0.89
CA GLN A 93 3.93 8.47 0.82
C GLN A 93 2.59 8.94 1.40
N ILE A 94 2.62 9.68 2.52
CA ILE A 94 1.40 10.28 3.11
C ILE A 94 0.80 11.32 2.15
N GLN A 95 1.64 12.09 1.44
CA GLN A 95 1.19 13.01 0.41
C GLN A 95 0.49 12.27 -0.74
N VAL A 96 1.11 11.23 -1.29
CA VAL A 96 0.51 10.41 -2.37
C VAL A 96 -0.84 9.81 -1.95
N LEU A 97 -0.95 9.28 -0.72
CA LEU A 97 -2.24 8.79 -0.21
C LEU A 97 -3.31 9.89 -0.20
N ASN A 98 -2.96 11.10 0.23
CA ASN A 98 -3.89 12.22 0.23
C ASN A 98 -4.24 12.70 -1.17
N GLU A 99 -3.31 12.65 -2.11
CA GLU A 99 -3.54 12.98 -3.51
C GLU A 99 -4.52 11.99 -4.16
N ASP A 100 -4.24 10.70 -4.04
CA ASP A 100 -5.04 9.65 -4.69
C ASP A 100 -6.45 9.56 -4.10
N PHE A 101 -6.57 9.50 -2.76
CA PHE A 101 -7.86 9.33 -2.09
C PHE A 101 -8.74 10.58 -2.14
N GLN A 102 -8.18 11.74 -2.52
CA GLN A 102 -8.94 12.97 -2.77
C GLN A 102 -9.09 13.29 -4.25
N ARG A 103 -8.53 12.47 -5.15
CA ARG A 103 -8.47 12.73 -6.60
C ARG A 103 -7.78 14.08 -6.93
N ARG A 104 -6.74 14.39 -6.18
CA ARG A 104 -5.86 15.57 -6.34
C ARG A 104 -4.53 15.22 -7.01
N ASN A 105 -4.31 13.96 -7.34
CA ASN A 105 -3.17 13.45 -8.10
C ASN A 105 -3.06 14.14 -9.47
N ALA A 106 -1.85 14.55 -9.84
CA ALA A 106 -1.60 15.32 -11.07
C ALA A 106 -1.88 14.51 -12.35
N ASP A 107 -1.71 13.19 -12.29
CA ASP A 107 -1.95 12.29 -13.42
C ASP A 107 -3.42 11.90 -13.62
N LYS A 108 -4.36 12.45 -12.83
CA LYS A 108 -5.80 12.25 -13.04
C LYS A 108 -6.26 12.61 -14.46
N GLU A 109 -5.58 13.55 -15.12
CA GLU A 109 -5.82 13.96 -16.51
C GLU A 109 -5.53 12.84 -17.52
N LYS A 110 -4.77 11.81 -17.12
CA LYS A 110 -4.53 10.59 -17.91
C LYS A 110 -5.66 9.57 -17.80
N THR A 111 -6.69 9.81 -16.98
CA THR A 111 -7.88 8.96 -16.94
C THR A 111 -8.56 8.99 -18.32
N PRO A 112 -8.73 7.86 -19.03
CA PRO A 112 -9.41 7.87 -20.32
C PRO A 112 -10.80 8.49 -20.21
N THR A 113 -11.19 9.32 -21.18
CA THR A 113 -12.44 10.09 -21.14
C THR A 113 -13.67 9.21 -20.88
N ALA A 114 -13.68 7.99 -21.42
CA ALA A 114 -14.73 6.99 -21.22
C ALA A 114 -14.96 6.60 -19.74
N PHE A 115 -13.97 6.82 -18.86
CA PHE A 115 -14.04 6.51 -17.44
C PHE A 115 -14.12 7.75 -16.54
N SER A 116 -14.14 8.96 -17.13
CA SER A 116 -14.16 10.21 -16.36
C SER A 116 -15.36 10.34 -15.42
N ASN A 117 -16.52 9.80 -15.82
CA ASN A 117 -17.78 9.85 -15.07
C ASN A 117 -17.86 8.88 -13.89
N VAL A 118 -17.00 7.85 -13.85
CA VAL A 118 -16.95 6.87 -12.75
C VAL A 118 -15.78 7.10 -11.81
N ALA A 119 -14.92 8.08 -12.11
CA ALA A 119 -13.76 8.37 -11.31
C ALA A 119 -14.13 9.20 -10.07
N GLY A 120 -13.94 8.62 -8.88
CA GLY A 120 -14.41 9.20 -7.62
C GLY A 120 -13.32 9.89 -6.80
N SER A 121 -13.76 10.75 -5.87
CA SER A 121 -12.96 11.22 -4.72
C SER A 121 -13.51 10.56 -3.47
N ALA A 122 -12.68 9.86 -2.71
CA ALA A 122 -13.10 9.17 -1.50
C ALA A 122 -13.29 10.14 -0.31
N ASN A 123 -12.78 11.37 -0.43
CA ASN A 123 -12.79 12.39 0.63
C ASN A 123 -12.20 11.88 1.96
N ILE A 124 -11.08 11.15 1.85
CA ILE A 124 -10.30 10.64 2.98
C ILE A 124 -9.00 11.43 3.10
N GLU A 125 -8.57 11.73 4.32
CA GLU A 125 -7.29 12.37 4.61
C GLU A 125 -6.48 11.55 5.61
N PHE A 126 -5.22 11.29 5.27
CA PHE A 126 -4.26 10.56 6.08
C PHE A 126 -3.34 11.55 6.78
N ARG A 127 -3.22 11.43 8.10
CA ARG A 127 -2.34 12.28 8.91
C ARG A 127 -1.46 11.40 9.78
N LEU A 128 -0.16 11.65 9.79
CA LEU A 128 0.69 11.06 10.81
C LEU A 128 0.18 11.46 12.20
N ALA A 129 0.06 10.47 13.08
CA ALA A 129 -0.41 10.65 14.43
C ALA A 129 0.45 11.69 15.17
N LYS A 130 -0.20 12.50 16.02
CA LYS A 130 0.46 13.48 16.90
C LYS A 130 0.42 13.10 18.37
N VAL A 131 -0.35 12.06 18.69
CA VAL A 131 -0.49 11.50 20.04
C VAL A 131 -0.38 9.99 19.92
N ASP A 132 0.49 9.38 20.72
CA ASP A 132 0.67 7.93 20.81
C ASP A 132 -0.45 7.28 21.66
N PRO A 133 -0.53 5.93 21.73
CA PRO A 133 -1.56 5.26 22.51
C PRO A 133 -1.53 5.53 24.03
N ASN A 134 -0.42 6.05 24.55
CA ASN A 134 -0.25 6.40 25.96
C ASN A 134 -0.55 7.88 26.23
N GLY A 135 -0.92 8.66 25.20
CA GLY A 135 -1.22 10.09 25.31
C GLY A 135 -0.02 11.01 25.13
N ASN A 136 1.16 10.50 24.75
CA ASN A 136 2.36 11.32 24.59
C ASN A 136 2.45 11.94 23.18
N PRO A 137 3.06 13.12 23.03
CA PRO A 137 3.39 13.69 21.72
C PRO A 137 4.28 12.75 20.89
N THR A 138 4.01 12.67 19.60
CA THR A 138 4.75 11.84 18.63
C THR A 138 4.75 12.50 17.25
N ASP A 139 5.70 12.11 16.40
CA ASP A 139 5.69 12.44 14.97
C ASP A 139 4.94 11.41 14.12
N GLY A 140 4.47 10.30 14.73
CA GLY A 140 3.76 9.21 14.07
C GLY A 140 4.70 8.22 13.37
N ILE A 141 6.00 8.24 13.67
CA ILE A 141 7.00 7.37 13.05
C ILE A 141 7.71 6.57 14.14
N ILE A 142 7.69 5.24 14.02
CA ILE A 142 8.42 4.31 14.87
C ILE A 142 9.56 3.71 14.06
N ARG A 143 10.74 3.62 14.67
CA ARG A 143 11.93 3.03 14.06
C ARG A 143 12.41 1.88 14.93
N THR A 144 12.34 0.67 14.42
CA THR A 144 12.75 -0.55 15.13
C THR A 144 13.88 -1.22 14.37
N ARG A 145 15.05 -1.31 15.00
CA ARG A 145 16.15 -2.11 14.46
C ARG A 145 15.83 -3.58 14.67
N THR A 146 16.05 -4.41 13.65
CA THR A 146 15.81 -5.85 13.68
C THR A 146 17.04 -6.63 13.22
N SER A 147 17.16 -7.86 13.68
CA SER A 147 18.07 -8.89 13.18
C SER A 147 17.48 -9.70 12.01
N VAL A 148 16.18 -9.57 11.75
CA VAL A 148 15.48 -10.25 10.65
C VAL A 148 15.82 -9.58 9.32
N ALA A 149 16.52 -10.33 8.46
CA ALA A 149 16.93 -9.81 7.15
C ALA A 149 15.75 -9.61 6.18
N VAL A 150 14.74 -10.50 6.24
CA VAL A 150 13.60 -10.52 5.32
C VAL A 150 12.33 -10.97 6.07
N PHE A 151 11.24 -10.21 5.91
CA PHE A 151 9.92 -10.54 6.43
C PHE A 151 9.06 -11.22 5.36
N THR A 152 8.10 -12.04 5.80
CA THR A 152 7.16 -12.70 4.88
C THR A 152 5.71 -12.34 5.21
N PRO A 153 4.87 -12.02 4.22
CA PRO A 153 3.47 -11.67 4.46
C PRO A 153 2.66 -12.79 5.12
N LYS A 154 2.97 -14.06 4.80
CA LYS A 154 2.34 -15.24 5.41
C LYS A 154 2.60 -15.32 6.93
N ALA A 155 3.81 -15.00 7.38
CA ALA A 155 4.17 -15.09 8.79
C ALA A 155 3.65 -13.91 9.63
N ASN A 156 3.37 -12.75 9.01
CA ASN A 156 3.02 -11.51 9.70
C ASN A 156 4.05 -11.07 10.77
N ASN A 157 5.28 -11.59 10.73
CA ASN A 157 6.29 -11.43 11.77
C ASN A 157 6.77 -9.98 11.96
N VAL A 158 6.64 -9.12 10.95
CA VAL A 158 6.95 -7.68 11.11
C VAL A 158 6.05 -6.99 12.14
N LYS A 159 4.86 -7.55 12.42
CA LYS A 159 3.81 -6.93 13.24
C LYS A 159 3.92 -7.24 14.74
N PHE A 160 4.95 -7.97 15.16
CA PHE A 160 5.11 -8.41 16.54
C PHE A 160 6.55 -8.24 17.03
N ILE A 161 6.71 -7.63 18.20
CA ILE A 161 8.01 -7.49 18.86
C ILE A 161 8.62 -8.85 19.24
N SER A 162 7.78 -9.85 19.54
CA SER A 162 8.22 -11.22 19.86
C SER A 162 8.92 -11.93 18.69
N THR A 163 8.71 -11.43 17.47
CA THR A 163 9.39 -11.90 16.25
C THR A 163 10.29 -10.82 15.67
N ASP A 164 10.81 -9.94 16.53
CA ASP A 164 11.76 -8.87 16.20
C ASP A 164 11.21 -7.85 15.18
N GLY A 165 9.90 -7.65 15.21
CA GLY A 165 9.17 -6.62 14.46
C GLY A 165 8.71 -5.46 15.36
N SER A 166 7.59 -4.82 15.01
CA SER A 166 6.99 -3.73 15.78
C SER A 166 5.51 -4.01 16.03
N ASN A 167 5.08 -3.95 17.30
CA ASN A 167 3.69 -4.15 17.66
C ASN A 167 2.80 -3.02 17.08
N ALA A 168 1.59 -3.39 16.67
CA ALA A 168 0.59 -2.42 16.24
C ALA A 168 0.23 -1.46 17.38
N TRP A 169 0.07 -0.17 17.05
CA TRP A 169 -0.78 0.71 17.84
C TRP A 169 -2.24 0.30 17.68
N TYR A 170 -3.08 0.69 18.64
CA TYR A 170 -4.46 0.23 18.72
C TYR A 170 -5.23 0.45 17.41
N THR A 171 -5.56 -0.65 16.74
CA THR A 171 -6.04 -0.65 15.35
C THR A 171 -7.44 -0.06 15.17
N ARG A 172 -8.15 0.22 16.26
CA ARG A 172 -9.43 0.96 16.23
C ARG A 172 -9.24 2.47 16.06
N TYR A 173 -8.06 3.01 16.36
CA TYR A 173 -7.78 4.45 16.25
C TYR A 173 -6.73 4.78 15.20
N TYR A 174 -5.84 3.84 14.86
CA TYR A 174 -4.71 4.09 13.97
C TYR A 174 -4.65 3.10 12.80
N LEU A 175 -4.44 3.63 11.60
CA LEU A 175 -3.91 2.87 10.49
C LEU A 175 -2.42 2.63 10.74
N ASN A 176 -2.05 1.37 10.90
CA ASN A 176 -0.66 0.97 11.07
C ASN A 176 -0.07 0.56 9.72
N ILE A 177 1.03 1.21 9.32
CA ILE A 177 1.77 0.88 8.10
C ILE A 177 3.15 0.41 8.51
N TRP A 178 3.50 -0.83 8.18
CA TRP A 178 4.85 -1.34 8.37
C TRP A 178 5.65 -1.21 7.08
N VAL A 179 6.86 -0.68 7.20
CA VAL A 179 7.85 -0.59 6.13
C VAL A 179 9.02 -1.47 6.53
N CYS A 180 9.30 -2.49 5.71
CA CYS A 180 10.35 -3.46 5.98
C CYS A 180 10.81 -4.12 4.67
N ASN A 181 11.87 -4.91 4.75
CA ASN A 181 12.29 -5.74 3.63
C ASN A 181 11.36 -6.95 3.50
N LEU A 182 10.49 -6.95 2.48
CA LEU A 182 9.60 -8.07 2.17
C LEU A 182 10.28 -9.02 1.17
N LYS A 183 10.03 -10.32 1.32
CA LYS A 183 10.49 -11.32 0.36
C LYS A 183 9.81 -11.08 -1.01
N ASP A 184 10.59 -11.15 -2.10
CA ASP A 184 10.16 -10.78 -3.45
C ASP A 184 9.13 -11.74 -4.09
N ASP A 185 8.88 -12.91 -3.51
CA ASP A 185 8.02 -13.98 -4.04
C ASP A 185 6.58 -13.94 -3.51
N LEU A 186 6.00 -12.72 -3.47
CA LEU A 186 4.58 -12.50 -3.22
C LEU A 186 3.69 -12.98 -4.36
#